data_AF-A0A3E0MNX3-F1
#
_entry.id   AF-A0A3E0MNX3-F1
#
_cell.length_a   1.000
_cell.length_b   1.000
_cell.length_c   1.000
_cell.angle_alpha   90.00
_cell.angle_beta   90.00
_cell.angle_gamma   90.00
#
_symmetry.space_group_name_H-M   'P 1'
#
loop_
_entity.id
_entity.type
_entity.pdbx_description
1 polymer ?
#
loop_
_entity_poly.entity_id
_entity_poly.type
_entity_poly.pdbx_seq_one_letter_code
_entity_poly.pdbx_strand_id
1 'polypeptide(L)'
;MGNAPFLVYLLVLSLFWAVYNQIFLTFPLYIQDFVNTSDAVGIAGSLSDGFAQFIAPVDAARLAEALKTLSITQPEPAEALRTLVQYQVRVPEAELAAGLAALSAGSISFDTLASEWASKFRQVSPEYIIAFDFMSIVLFQYFISRWGENRAPFGMLIVGTGMIGAAFVLGGVSHVVAFGGVLTIASVIVFAFGEMLASPKSQEYVASTSSPEQAALFQGYYFVSIAIGYLLAGIMSGWDYGEIAIEANQPFVMWALFASLAVLAMLALALFNRYLAPHMGARDIPGEASYD
;
A
#
# COMPACT_ATOMS: atom_id res chain seq x y z
N MET A 1 3.04 31.01 23.18
CA MET A 1 4.27 30.28 22.84
C MET A 1 3.88 28.84 22.54
N GLY A 2 4.28 28.31 21.38
CA GLY A 2 3.72 27.07 20.82
C GLY A 2 3.85 25.86 21.75
N ASN A 3 2.82 25.02 21.77
CA ASN A 3 2.81 23.76 22.48
C ASN A 3 3.86 22.83 21.83
N ALA A 4 5.10 22.86 22.31
CA ALA A 4 6.20 22.05 21.79
C ALA A 4 5.87 20.54 21.76
N PRO A 5 5.20 19.96 22.79
CA PRO A 5 4.64 18.61 22.70
C PRO A 5 3.73 18.41 21.48
N PHE A 6 2.83 19.36 21.18
CA PHE A 6 1.96 19.27 20.00
C PHE A 6 2.76 19.26 18.68
N LEU A 7 3.78 20.11 18.54
CA LEU A 7 4.63 20.12 17.35
C LEU A 7 5.41 18.81 17.17
N VAL A 8 5.93 18.24 18.26
CA VAL A 8 6.60 16.93 18.23
C VAL A 8 5.61 15.84 17.81
N TYR A 9 4.39 15.87 18.32
CA TYR A 9 3.34 14.93 17.91
C TYR A 9 3.06 15.01 16.41
N LEU A 10 2.93 16.22 15.86
CA LEU A 10 2.73 16.40 14.42
C LEU A 10 3.90 15.90 13.59
N LEU A 11 5.14 16.10 14.05
CA LEU A 11 6.33 15.58 13.36
C LEU A 11 6.31 14.04 13.32
N VAL A 12 5.94 13.40 14.42
CA VAL A 12 5.79 11.94 14.48
C VAL A 12 4.66 11.47 13.56
N LEU A 13 3.54 12.20 13.50
CA LEU A 13 2.45 11.91 12.57
C LEU A 13 2.87 12.11 11.11
N SER A 14 3.70 13.09 10.78
CA SER A 14 4.22 13.24 9.42
C SER A 14 5.03 12.03 8.99
N LEU A 15 5.85 11.43 9.88
CA LEU A 15 6.54 10.18 9.60
C LEU A 15 5.56 9.02 9.43
N PHE A 16 4.55 8.91 10.30
CA PHE A 16 3.48 7.92 10.16
C PHE A 16 2.80 8.03 8.78
N TRP A 17 2.39 9.23 8.38
CA TRP A 17 1.74 9.47 7.09
C TRP A 17 2.69 9.20 5.91
N ALA A 18 3.98 9.50 6.04
CA ALA A 18 4.96 9.19 5.00
C ALA A 18 5.06 7.69 4.73
N VAL A 19 5.02 6.88 5.79
CA VAL A 19 5.07 5.42 5.74
C VAL A 19 3.73 4.84 5.29
N TYR A 20 2.62 5.31 5.85
CA TYR A 20 1.26 4.91 5.50
C TYR A 20 1.00 5.03 4.00
N ASN A 21 1.39 6.15 3.38
CA ASN A 21 1.10 6.42 1.97
C ASN A 21 1.84 5.50 0.99
N GLN A 22 2.83 4.73 1.44
CA GLN A 22 3.56 3.80 0.57
C GLN A 22 2.68 2.68 -0.01
N ILE A 23 1.58 2.34 0.68
CA ILE A 23 0.62 1.35 0.16
C ILE A 23 -0.09 1.84 -1.11
N PHE A 24 -0.27 3.16 -1.27
CA PHE A 24 -0.99 3.75 -2.41
C PHE A 24 -0.06 4.23 -3.51
N LEU A 25 1.20 4.55 -3.17
CA LEU A 25 2.20 5.03 -4.12
C LEU A 25 3.06 3.89 -4.68
N THR A 26 3.77 3.18 -3.80
CA THR A 26 4.84 2.25 -4.20
C THR A 26 4.32 0.82 -4.34
N PHE A 27 3.38 0.41 -3.50
CA PHE A 27 2.89 -0.97 -3.49
C PHE A 27 2.23 -1.41 -4.80
N PRO A 28 1.42 -0.59 -5.50
CA PRO A 28 0.83 -0.99 -6.78
C PRO A 28 1.89 -1.27 -7.86
N LEU A 29 2.93 -0.42 -7.92
CA LEU A 29 4.06 -0.61 -8.82
C LEU A 29 4.83 -1.88 -8.50
N TYR A 30 5.09 -2.13 -7.20
CA TYR A 30 5.75 -3.36 -6.76
C TYR A 30 4.96 -4.63 -7.11
N ILE A 31 3.63 -4.62 -6.90
CA ILE A 31 2.76 -5.74 -7.27
C ILE A 31 2.89 -6.02 -8.76
N GLN A 32 2.76 -4.96 -9.56
CA GLN A 32 2.85 -5.03 -11.01
C GLN A 32 4.19 -5.65 -11.43
N ASP A 33 5.31 -5.07 -11.00
CA ASP A 33 6.62 -5.43 -11.53
C ASP A 33 7.19 -6.74 -10.95
N PHE A 34 6.95 -7.04 -9.67
CA PHE A 34 7.65 -8.13 -8.98
C PHE A 34 6.76 -9.31 -8.58
N VAL A 35 5.48 -9.09 -8.27
CA VAL A 35 4.64 -10.15 -7.68
C VAL A 35 3.98 -11.00 -8.78
N ASN A 36 4.07 -12.32 -8.63
CA ASN A 36 3.22 -13.25 -9.37
C ASN A 36 1.94 -13.50 -8.58
N THR A 37 0.80 -13.13 -9.18
CA THR A 37 -0.54 -13.19 -8.61
C THR A 37 -1.41 -14.27 -9.28
N SER A 38 -0.81 -15.14 -10.09
CA SER A 38 -1.52 -16.22 -10.78
C SER A 38 -2.23 -17.19 -9.83
N ASP A 39 -1.74 -17.35 -8.61
CA ASP A 39 -2.41 -18.10 -7.54
C ASP A 39 -3.76 -17.48 -7.16
N ALA A 40 -3.82 -16.16 -7.01
CA ALA A 40 -5.06 -15.43 -6.73
C ALA A 40 -6.04 -15.49 -7.91
N VAL A 41 -5.54 -15.43 -9.15
CA VAL A 41 -6.35 -15.66 -10.36
C VAL A 41 -6.95 -17.07 -10.34
N GLY A 42 -6.15 -18.09 -10.02
CA GLY A 42 -6.60 -19.47 -9.96
C GLY A 42 -7.70 -19.69 -8.91
N ILE A 43 -7.54 -19.09 -7.74
CA ILE A 43 -8.57 -19.11 -6.68
C ILE A 43 -9.83 -18.40 -7.14
N ALA A 44 -9.71 -17.22 -7.76
CA ALA A 44 -10.86 -16.51 -8.32
C ALA A 44 -11.59 -17.33 -9.39
N GLY A 45 -10.85 -18.02 -10.25
CA GLY A 45 -11.40 -18.92 -11.28
C GLY A 45 -12.16 -20.11 -10.68
N SER A 46 -11.70 -20.63 -9.54
CA SER A 46 -12.41 -21.69 -8.81
C SER A 46 -13.77 -21.24 -8.25
N LEU A 47 -13.96 -19.93 -8.05
CA LEU A 47 -15.25 -19.35 -7.65
C LEU A 47 -16.13 -19.08 -8.88
N SER A 48 -15.58 -18.38 -9.88
CA SER A 48 -16.19 -18.24 -11.20
C SER A 48 -15.22 -17.63 -12.22
N ASP A 49 -15.34 -18.05 -13.48
CA ASP A 49 -14.57 -17.47 -14.58
C ASP A 49 -14.81 -15.96 -14.73
N GLY A 50 -16.06 -15.50 -14.53
CA GLY A 50 -16.43 -14.09 -14.59
C GLY A 50 -15.75 -13.26 -13.51
N PHE A 51 -15.61 -13.79 -12.29
CA PHE A 51 -14.90 -13.09 -11.22
C PHE A 51 -13.39 -12.99 -11.50
N ALA A 52 -12.77 -14.07 -11.99
CA ALA A 52 -11.38 -14.01 -12.44
C ALA A 52 -11.20 -13.00 -13.58
N GLN A 53 -12.14 -12.92 -14.53
CA GLN A 53 -12.16 -11.90 -15.60
C GLN A 53 -12.27 -10.47 -15.06
N PHE A 54 -13.09 -10.26 -14.04
CA PHE A 54 -13.30 -8.96 -13.42
C PHE A 54 -12.05 -8.42 -12.71
N ILE A 55 -11.37 -9.24 -11.89
CA ILE A 55 -10.23 -8.79 -11.07
C ILE A 55 -8.87 -8.79 -11.81
N ALA A 56 -8.77 -9.52 -12.92
CA ALA A 56 -7.54 -9.68 -13.69
C ALA A 56 -7.74 -9.32 -15.18
N PRO A 57 -8.37 -8.17 -15.52
CA PRO A 57 -8.71 -7.86 -16.90
C PRO A 57 -7.46 -7.80 -17.77
N VAL A 58 -7.48 -8.49 -18.90
CA VAL A 58 -6.43 -8.43 -19.93
C VAL A 58 -7.05 -8.02 -21.25
N ASP A 59 -6.55 -6.95 -21.83
CA ASP A 59 -6.91 -6.52 -23.17
C ASP A 59 -6.03 -7.23 -24.20
N ALA A 60 -6.53 -8.35 -24.74
CA ALA A 60 -5.80 -9.17 -25.71
C ALA A 60 -5.47 -8.41 -27.01
N ALA A 61 -6.29 -7.44 -27.41
CA ALA A 61 -6.02 -6.66 -28.63
C ALA A 61 -4.84 -5.71 -28.42
N ARG A 62 -4.80 -5.02 -27.28
CA ARG A 62 -3.66 -4.17 -26.90
C ARG A 62 -2.39 -4.98 -26.64
N LEU A 63 -2.53 -6.17 -26.06
CA LEU A 63 -1.41 -7.10 -25.91
C LEU A 63 -0.86 -7.57 -27.28
N ALA A 64 -1.73 -7.85 -28.24
CA ALA A 64 -1.32 -8.19 -29.60
C ALA A 64 -0.57 -7.04 -30.30
N GLU A 65 -0.98 -5.80 -30.07
CA GLU A 65 -0.25 -4.61 -30.54
C GLU A 65 1.13 -4.49 -29.88
N ALA A 66 1.22 -4.71 -28.56
CA ALA A 66 2.48 -4.72 -27.84
C ALA A 66 3.44 -5.80 -28.38
N LEU A 67 2.93 -7.00 -28.64
CA LEU A 67 3.69 -8.10 -29.25
C LEU A 67 4.23 -7.74 -30.64
N LYS A 68 3.45 -7.02 -31.46
CA LYS A 68 3.93 -6.50 -32.75
C LYS A 68 5.10 -5.55 -32.56
N THR A 69 4.99 -4.59 -31.65
CA THR A 69 6.09 -3.66 -31.34
C THR A 69 7.33 -4.42 -30.86
N LEU A 70 7.19 -5.36 -29.91
CA LEU A 70 8.30 -6.16 -29.40
C LEU A 70 8.98 -7.00 -30.49
N SER A 71 8.21 -7.54 -31.44
CA SER A 71 8.77 -8.30 -32.57
C SER A 71 9.65 -7.45 -33.52
N ILE A 72 9.37 -6.14 -33.58
CA ILE A 72 10.09 -5.18 -34.41
C ILE A 72 11.30 -4.61 -33.66
N THR A 73 11.11 -4.16 -32.42
CA THR A 73 12.16 -3.49 -31.65
C THR A 73 13.19 -4.45 -31.05
N GLN A 74 12.80 -5.71 -30.81
CA GLN A 74 13.65 -6.77 -30.25
C GLN A 74 14.51 -6.30 -29.06
N PRO A 75 13.89 -5.74 -28.00
CA PRO A 75 14.62 -5.29 -26.84
C PRO A 75 15.18 -6.50 -26.07
N GLU A 76 16.06 -6.22 -25.11
CA GLU A 76 16.57 -7.25 -24.20
C GLU A 76 15.41 -7.97 -23.48
N PRO A 77 15.52 -9.30 -23.21
CA PRO A 77 14.42 -10.09 -22.66
C PRO A 77 13.82 -9.50 -21.38
N ALA A 78 14.65 -8.94 -20.50
CA ALA A 78 14.21 -8.32 -19.26
C ALA A 78 13.31 -7.08 -19.51
N GLU A 79 13.62 -6.29 -20.53
CA GLU A 79 12.82 -5.12 -20.92
C GLU A 79 11.50 -5.56 -21.56
N ALA A 80 11.53 -6.57 -22.44
CA ALA A 80 10.33 -7.15 -23.04
C ALA A 80 9.37 -7.69 -21.96
N LEU A 81 9.88 -8.43 -20.97
CA LEU A 81 9.08 -8.95 -19.86
C LEU A 81 8.45 -7.84 -19.02
N ARG A 82 9.19 -6.76 -18.73
CA ARG A 82 8.65 -5.57 -18.04
C ARG A 82 7.54 -4.89 -18.85
N THR A 83 7.67 -4.82 -20.17
CA THR A 83 6.60 -4.29 -21.03
C THR A 83 5.34 -5.15 -20.93
N LEU A 84 5.45 -6.47 -20.99
CA LEU A 84 4.29 -7.38 -20.96
C LEU A 84 3.50 -7.31 -19.65
N VAL A 85 4.20 -7.09 -18.53
CA VAL A 85 3.59 -6.90 -17.21
C VAL A 85 2.66 -5.68 -17.16
N GLN A 86 2.89 -4.65 -17.98
CA GLN A 86 1.99 -3.48 -18.09
C GLN A 86 0.61 -3.83 -18.66
N TYR A 87 0.51 -4.97 -19.36
CA TYR A 87 -0.72 -5.52 -19.91
C TYR A 87 -1.32 -6.63 -19.02
N GLN A 88 -0.96 -6.64 -17.73
CA GLN A 88 -1.47 -7.60 -16.73
C GLN A 88 -1.13 -9.06 -17.08
N VAL A 89 -0.03 -9.30 -17.79
CA VAL A 89 0.44 -10.65 -18.15
C VAL A 89 1.90 -10.82 -17.72
N ARG A 90 2.19 -11.89 -16.96
CA ARG A 90 3.55 -12.25 -16.52
C ARG A 90 4.00 -13.54 -17.19
N VAL A 91 4.68 -13.40 -18.32
CA VAL A 91 5.13 -14.52 -19.15
C VAL A 91 6.49 -15.03 -18.66
N PRO A 92 6.72 -16.35 -18.55
CA PRO A 92 8.06 -16.90 -18.30
C PRO A 92 9.03 -16.59 -19.46
N GLU A 93 10.30 -16.40 -19.16
CA GLU A 93 11.33 -16.08 -20.17
C GLU A 93 11.41 -17.12 -21.30
N ALA A 94 11.26 -18.40 -20.98
CA ALA A 94 11.23 -19.49 -21.96
C ALA A 94 10.04 -19.38 -22.93
N GLU A 95 8.87 -18.96 -22.42
CA GLU A 95 7.65 -18.79 -23.22
C GLU A 95 7.73 -17.54 -24.09
N LEU A 96 8.37 -16.48 -23.60
CA LEU A 96 8.67 -15.28 -24.39
C LEU A 96 9.51 -15.64 -25.63
N ALA A 97 10.63 -16.33 -25.43
CA ALA A 97 11.52 -16.74 -26.51
C ALA A 97 10.81 -17.64 -27.53
N ALA A 98 10.05 -18.63 -27.04
CA ALA A 98 9.28 -19.55 -27.89
C ALA A 98 8.18 -18.82 -28.69
N GLY A 99 7.44 -17.91 -28.05
CA GLY A 99 6.36 -17.14 -28.69
C GLY A 99 6.87 -16.20 -29.78
N LEU A 100 7.96 -15.47 -29.51
CA LEU A 100 8.58 -14.58 -30.50
C LEU A 100 9.16 -15.37 -31.69
N ALA A 101 9.78 -16.52 -31.43
CA ALA A 101 10.24 -17.41 -32.50
C ALA A 101 9.07 -17.93 -33.35
N ALA A 102 7.97 -18.35 -32.72
CA ALA A 102 6.77 -18.82 -33.41
C ALA A 102 6.14 -17.73 -34.29
N LEU A 103 6.11 -16.48 -33.81
CA LEU A 103 5.66 -15.32 -34.59
C LEU A 103 6.57 -15.06 -35.79
N SER A 104 7.90 -15.10 -35.60
CA SER A 104 8.87 -14.89 -36.68
C SER A 104 8.79 -15.97 -37.77
N ALA A 105 8.45 -17.21 -37.40
CA ALA A 105 8.24 -18.32 -38.31
C ALA A 105 6.88 -18.27 -39.03
N GLY A 106 6.00 -17.33 -38.67
CA GLY A 106 4.63 -17.23 -39.19
C GLY A 106 3.73 -18.40 -38.76
N SER A 107 4.12 -19.14 -37.72
CA SER A 107 3.39 -20.32 -37.24
C SER A 107 2.19 -19.99 -36.35
N ILE A 108 2.19 -18.79 -35.77
CA ILE A 108 1.10 -18.25 -34.95
C ILE A 108 0.89 -16.77 -35.30
N SER A 109 -0.34 -16.27 -35.19
CA SER A 109 -0.63 -14.85 -35.32
C SER A 109 -0.45 -14.11 -33.98
N PHE A 110 -0.22 -12.81 -34.03
CA PHE A 110 -0.13 -11.95 -32.85
C PHE A 110 -1.40 -12.04 -31.98
N ASP A 111 -2.57 -12.05 -32.60
CA ASP A 111 -3.86 -12.10 -31.89
C ASP A 111 -4.07 -13.45 -31.17
N THR A 112 -3.65 -14.56 -31.78
CA THR A 112 -3.75 -15.89 -31.17
C THR A 112 -2.77 -16.02 -30.01
N LEU A 113 -1.51 -15.62 -30.18
CA LEU A 113 -0.52 -15.67 -29.10
C LEU A 113 -0.94 -14.77 -27.92
N ALA A 114 -1.42 -13.55 -28.20
CA ALA A 114 -1.93 -12.64 -27.17
C ALA A 114 -3.10 -13.26 -26.39
N SER A 115 -4.05 -13.90 -27.09
CA SER A 115 -5.19 -14.56 -26.45
C SER A 115 -4.75 -15.74 -25.58
N GLU A 116 -3.79 -16.53 -26.05
CA GLU A 116 -3.22 -17.64 -25.28
C GLU A 116 -2.53 -17.14 -24.00
N TRP A 117 -1.67 -16.14 -24.12
CA TRP A 117 -0.96 -15.56 -22.98
C TRP A 117 -1.89 -14.84 -22.01
N ALA A 118 -2.90 -14.14 -22.52
CA ALA A 118 -3.96 -13.53 -21.71
C ALA A 118 -4.75 -14.59 -20.91
N SER A 119 -4.89 -15.81 -21.43
CA SER A 119 -5.56 -16.89 -20.69
C SER A 119 -4.64 -17.54 -19.64
N LYS A 120 -3.37 -17.77 -19.99
CA LYS A 120 -2.44 -18.60 -19.21
C LYS A 120 -1.63 -17.82 -18.17
N PHE A 121 -1.27 -16.58 -18.48
CA PHE A 121 -0.28 -15.81 -17.73
C PHE A 121 -0.85 -14.52 -17.11
N ARG A 122 -2.17 -14.35 -17.14
CA ARG A 122 -2.85 -13.20 -16.54
C ARG A 122 -2.55 -13.03 -15.06
N GLN A 123 -2.57 -11.79 -14.62
CA GLN A 123 -2.29 -11.34 -13.27
C GLN A 123 -3.46 -10.49 -12.77
N VAL A 124 -3.71 -10.51 -11.46
CA VAL A 124 -4.67 -9.58 -10.83
C VAL A 124 -4.13 -8.16 -10.96
N SER A 125 -4.95 -7.21 -11.39
CA SER A 125 -4.48 -5.83 -11.50
C SER A 125 -4.25 -5.24 -10.10
N PRO A 126 -3.18 -4.45 -9.90
CA PRO A 126 -2.86 -3.90 -8.58
C PRO A 126 -4.02 -3.12 -7.94
N GLU A 127 -4.83 -2.42 -8.74
CA GLU A 127 -5.96 -1.62 -8.27
C GLU A 127 -7.01 -2.49 -7.57
N TYR A 128 -7.24 -3.72 -8.05
CA TYR A 128 -8.16 -4.65 -7.41
C TYR A 128 -7.57 -5.28 -6.15
N ILE A 129 -6.26 -5.44 -6.06
CA ILE A 129 -5.61 -5.85 -4.82
C ILE A 129 -5.72 -4.75 -3.77
N ILE A 130 -5.46 -3.50 -4.13
CA ILE A 130 -5.66 -2.34 -3.24
C ILE A 130 -7.14 -2.18 -2.86
N ALA A 131 -8.09 -2.54 -3.74
CA ALA A 131 -9.52 -2.48 -3.42
C ALA A 131 -9.92 -3.34 -2.21
N PHE A 132 -9.14 -4.36 -1.84
CA PHE A 132 -9.36 -5.12 -0.61
C PHE A 132 -9.19 -4.28 0.67
N ASP A 133 -8.41 -3.19 0.61
CA ASP A 133 -8.28 -2.23 1.71
C ASP A 133 -9.62 -1.57 2.01
N PHE A 134 -10.19 -0.89 1.01
CA PHE A 134 -11.51 -0.25 1.11
C PHE A 134 -12.60 -1.24 1.49
N MET A 135 -12.58 -2.44 0.90
CA MET A 135 -13.54 -3.48 1.24
C MET A 135 -13.42 -3.91 2.71
N SER A 136 -12.19 -4.09 3.20
CA SER A 136 -11.95 -4.44 4.61
C SER A 136 -12.44 -3.36 5.55
N ILE A 137 -12.18 -2.09 5.23
CA ILE A 137 -12.67 -0.95 6.02
C ILE A 137 -14.20 -0.96 6.04
N VAL A 138 -14.88 -1.05 4.90
CA VAL A 138 -16.36 -1.06 4.84
C VAL A 138 -16.96 -2.20 5.68
N LEU A 139 -16.36 -3.39 5.64
CA LEU A 139 -16.87 -4.56 6.36
C LEU A 139 -16.57 -4.51 7.87
N PHE A 140 -15.40 -4.00 8.26
CA PHE A 140 -14.89 -4.18 9.62
C PHE A 140 -14.82 -2.90 10.46
N GLN A 141 -14.93 -1.70 9.85
CA GLN A 141 -14.76 -0.43 10.57
C GLN A 141 -15.70 -0.30 11.77
N TYR A 142 -16.97 -0.70 11.63
CA TYR A 142 -17.92 -0.66 12.74
C TYR A 142 -17.45 -1.49 13.95
N PHE A 143 -16.99 -2.73 13.69
CA PHE A 143 -16.54 -3.64 14.75
C PHE A 143 -15.25 -3.14 15.40
N ILE A 144 -14.31 -2.64 14.59
CA ILE A 144 -13.03 -2.10 15.09
C ILE A 144 -13.26 -0.82 15.90
N SER A 145 -14.12 0.10 15.43
CA SER A 145 -14.48 1.31 16.18
C SER A 145 -15.12 0.96 17.53
N ARG A 146 -16.12 0.06 17.55
CA ARG A 146 -16.80 -0.36 18.78
C ARG A 146 -15.84 -1.03 19.77
N TRP A 147 -14.90 -1.82 19.26
CA TRP A 147 -13.83 -2.37 20.07
C TRP A 147 -12.92 -1.24 20.60
N GLY A 148 -12.56 -0.27 19.78
CA GLY A 148 -11.66 0.83 20.13
C GLY A 148 -12.23 1.89 21.08
N GLU A 149 -13.55 2.01 21.22
CA GLU A 149 -14.23 3.07 22.01
C GLU A 149 -13.67 3.22 23.43
N ASN A 150 -13.46 2.11 24.14
CA ASN A 150 -13.02 2.11 25.55
C ASN A 150 -11.50 2.00 25.74
N ARG A 151 -10.71 2.17 24.67
CA ARG A 151 -9.25 1.99 24.70
C ARG A 151 -8.54 3.33 24.58
N ALA A 152 -7.35 3.44 25.19
CA ALA A 152 -6.54 4.65 25.12
C ALA A 152 -6.13 4.96 23.67
N PRO A 153 -6.29 6.21 23.17
CA PRO A 153 -5.98 6.60 21.79
C PRO A 153 -4.57 6.22 21.34
N PHE A 154 -3.54 6.48 22.17
CA PHE A 154 -2.16 6.12 21.83
C PHE A 154 -1.92 4.62 21.73
N GLY A 155 -2.59 3.81 22.56
CA GLY A 155 -2.45 2.36 22.48
C GLY A 155 -2.89 1.84 21.11
N MET A 156 -4.01 2.34 20.60
CA MET A 156 -4.49 1.99 19.26
C MET A 156 -3.61 2.55 18.16
N LEU A 157 -3.14 3.79 18.28
CA LEU A 157 -2.25 4.40 17.32
C LEU A 157 -0.92 3.65 17.18
N ILE A 158 -0.33 3.21 18.31
CA ILE A 158 0.91 2.41 18.33
C ILE A 158 0.68 1.03 17.71
N VAL A 159 -0.40 0.32 18.11
CA VAL A 159 -0.72 -1.01 17.57
C VAL A 159 -1.01 -0.93 16.07
N GLY A 160 -1.81 0.04 15.63
CA GLY A 160 -2.12 0.24 14.21
C GLY A 160 -0.87 0.54 13.37
N THR A 161 0.02 1.40 13.88
CA THR A 161 1.31 1.70 13.24
C THR A 161 2.18 0.44 13.13
N GLY A 162 2.22 -0.40 14.19
CA GLY A 162 2.92 -1.68 14.16
C GLY A 162 2.34 -2.66 13.14
N MET A 163 1.01 -2.70 13.00
CA MET A 163 0.33 -3.53 11.99
C MET A 163 0.67 -3.09 10.56
N ILE A 164 0.75 -1.77 10.30
CA ILE A 164 1.21 -1.24 9.01
C ILE A 164 2.64 -1.70 8.71
N GLY A 165 3.54 -1.63 9.70
CA GLY A 165 4.91 -2.15 9.53
C GLY A 165 4.94 -3.65 9.22
N ALA A 166 4.12 -4.45 9.91
CA ALA A 166 3.98 -5.87 9.65
C ALA A 166 3.41 -6.16 8.26
N ALA A 167 2.44 -5.37 7.79
CA ALA A 167 1.89 -5.47 6.45
C ALA A 167 2.96 -5.27 5.37
N PHE A 168 3.88 -4.31 5.54
CA PHE A 168 4.97 -4.11 4.59
C PHE A 168 5.98 -5.25 4.57
N VAL A 169 6.28 -5.87 5.71
CA VAL A 169 7.10 -7.09 5.72
C VAL A 169 6.40 -8.24 4.99
N LEU A 170 5.10 -8.45 5.28
CA LEU A 170 4.30 -9.51 4.65
C LEU A 170 4.18 -9.31 3.13
N GLY A 171 3.87 -8.10 2.67
CA GLY A 171 3.78 -7.77 1.24
C GLY A 171 5.14 -7.80 0.55
N GLY A 172 6.21 -7.40 1.24
CA GLY A 172 7.56 -7.36 0.70
C GLY A 172 8.14 -8.74 0.36
N VAL A 173 7.66 -9.81 0.99
CA VAL A 173 8.07 -11.19 0.66
C VAL A 173 7.20 -11.83 -0.44
N SER A 174 6.13 -11.17 -0.89
CA SER A 174 5.19 -11.76 -1.88
C SER A 174 5.85 -12.18 -3.20
N HIS A 175 6.89 -11.47 -3.66
CA HIS A 175 7.56 -11.79 -4.92
C HIS A 175 8.43 -13.06 -4.87
N VAL A 176 8.80 -13.56 -3.68
CA VAL A 176 9.64 -14.76 -3.52
C VAL A 176 8.86 -16.03 -3.19
N VAL A 177 7.56 -15.92 -2.88
CA VAL A 177 6.71 -17.06 -2.51
C VAL A 177 5.82 -17.50 -3.66
N ALA A 178 5.45 -18.77 -3.68
CA ALA A 178 4.58 -19.34 -4.72
C ALA A 178 3.12 -18.83 -4.67
N PHE A 179 2.66 -18.34 -3.50
CA PHE A 179 1.32 -17.80 -3.27
C PHE A 179 1.33 -16.27 -3.15
N GLY A 180 2.10 -15.61 -4.02
CA GLY A 180 2.38 -14.18 -3.96
C GLY A 180 1.13 -13.31 -4.03
N GLY A 181 0.14 -13.67 -4.85
CA GLY A 181 -1.13 -12.94 -4.96
C GLY A 181 -1.93 -12.97 -3.68
N VAL A 182 -2.15 -14.16 -3.11
CA VAL A 182 -2.88 -14.31 -1.84
C VAL A 182 -2.16 -13.59 -0.70
N LEU A 183 -0.84 -13.70 -0.62
CA LEU A 183 -0.07 -13.04 0.43
C LEU A 183 -0.14 -11.52 0.33
N THR A 184 -0.12 -10.99 -0.89
CA THR A 184 -0.28 -9.55 -1.14
C THR A 184 -1.66 -9.06 -0.70
N ILE A 185 -2.74 -9.77 -1.06
CA ILE A 185 -4.09 -9.45 -0.59
C ILE A 185 -4.15 -9.50 0.94
N ALA A 186 -3.57 -10.53 1.56
CA ALA A 186 -3.52 -10.64 3.02
C ALA A 186 -2.75 -9.46 3.66
N SER A 187 -1.64 -9.02 3.06
CA SER A 187 -0.91 -7.85 3.56
C SER A 187 -1.72 -6.56 3.49
N VAL A 188 -2.50 -6.35 2.43
CA VAL A 188 -3.40 -5.20 2.31
C VAL A 188 -4.49 -5.26 3.37
N ILE A 189 -5.05 -6.44 3.64
CA ILE A 189 -6.03 -6.60 4.73
C ILE A 189 -5.38 -6.27 6.08
N VAL A 190 -4.17 -6.74 6.38
CA VAL A 190 -3.46 -6.39 7.62
C VAL A 190 -3.21 -4.87 7.71
N PHE A 191 -2.84 -4.24 6.60
CA PHE A 191 -2.69 -2.78 6.52
C PHE A 191 -4.00 -2.06 6.86
N ALA A 192 -5.12 -2.48 6.26
CA ALA A 192 -6.44 -1.89 6.49
C ALA A 192 -6.81 -1.91 7.98
N PHE A 193 -6.55 -3.02 8.68
CA PHE A 193 -6.78 -3.09 10.12
C PHE A 193 -5.87 -2.14 10.90
N GLY A 194 -4.62 -1.97 10.46
CA GLY A 194 -3.72 -0.96 11.02
C GLY A 194 -4.26 0.46 10.87
N GLU A 195 -4.78 0.79 9.69
CA GLU A 195 -5.42 2.09 9.40
C GLU A 195 -6.65 2.33 10.29
N MET A 196 -7.56 1.36 10.37
CA MET A 196 -8.78 1.45 11.17
C MET A 196 -8.51 1.75 12.65
N LEU A 197 -7.34 1.34 13.16
CA LEU A 197 -6.89 1.62 14.52
C LEU A 197 -6.18 2.97 14.66
N ALA A 198 -5.34 3.33 13.69
CA ALA A 198 -4.46 4.49 13.78
C ALA A 198 -5.15 5.80 13.38
N SER A 199 -5.71 5.86 12.17
CA SER A 199 -6.14 7.12 11.53
C SER A 199 -7.31 7.82 12.25
N PRO A 200 -8.38 7.12 12.68
CA PRO A 200 -9.46 7.78 13.43
C PRO A 200 -8.99 8.30 14.78
N LYS A 201 -8.12 7.54 15.47
CA LYS A 201 -7.65 7.87 16.81
C LYS A 201 -6.61 8.99 16.82
N SER A 202 -5.81 9.15 15.77
CA SER A 202 -4.93 10.30 15.65
C SER A 202 -5.71 11.61 15.52
N GLN A 203 -6.83 11.60 14.78
CA GLN A 203 -7.73 12.76 14.63
C GLN A 203 -8.49 13.07 15.92
N GLU A 204 -9.04 12.04 16.57
CA GLU A 204 -9.72 12.14 17.87
C GLU A 204 -8.79 12.75 18.92
N TYR A 205 -7.53 12.30 18.96
CA TYR A 205 -6.57 12.80 19.92
C TYR A 205 -6.28 14.29 19.72
N VAL A 206 -6.04 14.74 18.48
CA VAL A 206 -5.86 16.18 18.18
C VAL A 206 -7.08 16.99 18.63
N ALA A 207 -8.29 16.53 18.28
CA ALA A 207 -9.52 17.20 18.67
C ALA A 207 -9.64 17.32 20.20
N SER A 208 -9.35 16.25 20.94
CA SER A 208 -9.45 16.20 22.41
C SER A 208 -8.44 17.10 23.13
N THR A 209 -7.31 17.42 22.50
CA THR A 209 -6.27 18.28 23.07
C THR A 209 -6.48 19.78 22.82
N SER A 210 -7.41 20.13 21.94
CA SER A 210 -7.72 21.52 21.56
C SER A 210 -8.89 22.09 22.38
N SER A 211 -8.83 23.39 22.71
CA SER A 211 -10.01 24.09 23.23
C SER A 211 -11.04 24.28 22.12
N PRO A 212 -12.35 24.39 22.43
CA PRO A 212 -13.39 24.57 21.41
C PRO A 212 -13.14 25.76 20.47
N GLU A 213 -12.55 26.83 20.99
CA GLU A 213 -12.22 28.06 20.23
C GLU A 213 -11.06 27.87 19.23
N GLN A 214 -10.18 26.89 19.47
CA GLN A 214 -8.99 26.64 18.66
C GLN A 214 -9.03 25.29 17.92
N ALA A 215 -10.14 24.57 18.00
CA ALA A 215 -10.28 23.25 17.38
C ALA A 215 -9.97 23.28 15.88
N ALA A 216 -10.48 24.27 15.15
CA ALA A 216 -10.19 24.44 13.72
C ALA A 216 -8.70 24.68 13.44
N LEU A 217 -8.00 25.42 14.30
CA LEU A 217 -6.57 25.69 14.16
C LEU A 217 -5.73 24.42 14.33
N PHE A 218 -6.04 23.62 15.36
CA PHE A 218 -5.33 22.38 15.66
C PHE A 218 -5.58 21.32 14.58
N GLN A 219 -6.81 21.23 14.06
CA GLN A 219 -7.13 20.41 12.90
C GLN A 219 -6.39 20.89 11.64
N GLY A 220 -6.26 22.21 11.43
CA GLY A 220 -5.44 22.77 10.37
C GLY A 220 -3.98 22.32 10.45
N TYR A 221 -3.37 22.37 11.64
CA TYR A 221 -2.01 21.88 11.84
C TYR A 221 -1.87 20.36 11.64
N TYR A 222 -2.89 19.58 12.01
CA TYR A 222 -2.94 18.16 11.70
C TYR A 222 -2.93 17.90 10.18
N PHE A 223 -3.70 18.63 9.38
CA PHE A 223 -3.64 18.51 7.93
C PHE A 223 -2.28 18.90 7.34
N VAL A 224 -1.58 19.88 7.94
CA VAL A 224 -0.19 20.18 7.55
C VAL A 224 0.71 18.95 7.78
N SER A 225 0.53 18.23 8.90
CA SER A 225 1.31 17.00 9.14
C SER A 225 1.06 15.92 8.09
N ILE A 226 -0.18 15.77 7.62
CA ILE A 226 -0.56 14.87 6.52
C ILE A 226 0.12 15.31 5.22
N ALA A 227 0.06 16.60 4.89
CA ALA A 227 0.66 17.14 3.67
C ALA A 227 2.18 16.92 3.62
N ILE A 228 2.87 17.12 4.76
CA ILE A 228 4.29 16.79 4.90
C ILE A 228 4.51 15.29 4.70
N GLY A 229 3.65 14.45 5.28
CA GLY A 229 3.69 13.00 5.08
C GLY A 229 3.59 12.61 3.60
N TYR A 230 2.64 13.18 2.86
CA TYR A 230 2.52 12.94 1.41
C TYR A 230 3.76 13.38 0.63
N LEU A 231 4.32 14.56 0.94
CA LEU A 231 5.52 15.07 0.29
C LEU A 231 6.71 14.11 0.50
N LEU A 232 6.94 13.70 1.75
CA LEU A 232 7.99 12.74 2.09
C LEU A 232 7.73 11.39 1.42
N ALA A 233 6.48 10.92 1.43
CA ALA A 233 6.11 9.65 0.82
C ALA A 233 6.43 9.61 -0.68
N GLY A 234 6.14 10.68 -1.42
CA GLY A 234 6.42 10.77 -2.84
C GLY A 234 7.92 10.76 -3.16
N ILE A 235 8.73 11.51 -2.38
CA ILE A 235 10.19 11.53 -2.53
C ILE A 235 10.79 10.15 -2.22
N MET A 236 10.38 9.55 -1.10
CA MET A 236 10.82 8.23 -0.69
C MET A 236 10.43 7.17 -1.72
N SER A 237 9.16 7.16 -2.14
CA SER A 237 8.63 6.24 -3.16
C SER A 237 9.45 6.29 -4.43
N GLY A 238 9.70 7.48 -5.00
CA GLY A 238 10.45 7.62 -6.23
C GLY A 238 11.89 7.11 -6.13
N TRP A 239 12.59 7.45 -5.05
CA TRP A 239 13.98 7.05 -4.84
C TRP A 239 14.11 5.57 -4.50
N ASP A 240 13.39 5.10 -3.47
CA ASP A 240 13.44 3.70 -3.03
C ASP A 240 13.00 2.75 -4.16
N TYR A 241 11.97 3.12 -4.93
CA TYR A 241 11.52 2.29 -6.04
C TYR A 241 12.52 2.24 -7.19
N GLY A 242 13.02 3.39 -7.64
CA GLY A 242 13.97 3.45 -8.75
C GLY A 242 15.30 2.78 -8.42
N GLU A 243 15.96 3.23 -7.35
CA GLU A 243 17.33 2.83 -7.02
C GLU A 243 17.38 1.44 -6.38
N ILE A 244 16.46 1.13 -5.46
CA ILE A 244 16.53 -0.12 -4.67
C ILE A 244 15.73 -1.23 -5.35
N ALA A 245 14.46 -0.98 -5.69
CA ALA A 245 13.64 -2.04 -6.27
C ALA A 245 14.04 -2.35 -7.72
N ILE A 246 14.20 -1.34 -8.57
CA ILE A 246 14.42 -1.53 -10.01
C ILE A 246 15.91 -1.69 -10.36
N GLU A 247 16.78 -0.76 -9.96
CA GLU A 247 18.20 -0.77 -10.34
C GLU A 247 19.00 -1.82 -9.55
N ALA A 248 18.90 -1.82 -8.22
CA ALA A 248 19.58 -2.82 -7.39
C ALA A 248 18.89 -4.20 -7.40
N ASN A 249 17.67 -4.30 -7.95
CA ASN A 249 16.85 -5.51 -7.96
C ASN A 249 16.63 -6.10 -6.55
N GLN A 250 16.42 -5.23 -5.55
CA GLN A 250 16.24 -5.61 -4.14
C GLN A 250 14.90 -5.09 -3.58
N PRO A 251 13.75 -5.49 -4.15
CA PRO A 251 12.44 -5.00 -3.70
C PRO A 251 12.14 -5.36 -2.24
N PHE A 252 12.64 -6.47 -1.70
CA PHE A 252 12.50 -6.80 -0.28
C PHE A 252 13.17 -5.76 0.63
N VAL A 253 14.35 -5.26 0.24
CA VAL A 253 15.11 -4.29 1.05
C VAL A 253 14.36 -2.97 1.13
N MET A 254 13.76 -2.51 0.03
CA MET A 254 12.86 -1.36 0.01
C MET A 254 11.72 -1.53 1.04
N TRP A 255 11.02 -2.67 1.02
CA TRP A 255 9.94 -2.91 1.99
C TRP A 255 10.43 -3.03 3.43
N ALA A 256 11.61 -3.60 3.64
CA ALA A 256 12.26 -3.65 4.96
C ALA A 256 12.60 -2.25 5.48
N LEU A 257 12.98 -1.30 4.62
CA LEU A 257 13.18 0.10 4.98
C LEU A 257 11.87 0.76 5.42
N PHE A 258 10.79 0.62 4.65
CA PHE A 258 9.48 1.16 5.05
C PHE A 258 8.94 0.52 6.34
N ALA A 259 9.11 -0.78 6.52
CA ALA A 259 8.77 -1.47 7.77
C ALA A 259 9.61 -0.95 8.95
N SER A 260 10.90 -0.67 8.73
CA SER A 260 11.78 -0.10 9.76
C SER A 260 11.36 1.32 10.14
N LEU A 261 10.91 2.13 9.17
CA LEU A 261 10.36 3.45 9.42
C LEU A 261 9.01 3.39 10.14
N ALA A 262 8.17 2.39 9.85
CA ALA A 262 6.95 2.12 10.62
C ALA A 262 7.28 1.79 12.09
N VAL A 263 8.28 0.94 12.33
CA VAL A 263 8.76 0.61 13.68
C VAL A 263 9.31 1.86 14.37
N LEU A 264 10.07 2.70 13.67
CA LEU A 264 10.56 3.96 14.19
C LEU A 264 9.41 4.90 14.59
N ALA A 265 8.38 5.04 13.75
CA ALA A 265 7.19 5.83 14.06
C ALA A 265 6.44 5.26 15.27
N MET A 266 6.26 3.93 15.34
CA MET A 266 5.65 3.23 16.46
C MET A 266 6.40 3.49 17.77
N LEU A 267 7.73 3.39 17.76
CA LEU A 267 8.58 3.68 18.93
C LEU A 267 8.51 5.16 19.32
N ALA A 268 8.53 6.07 18.34
CA ALA A 268 8.41 7.50 18.57
C ALA A 268 7.05 7.85 19.22
N LEU A 269 5.96 7.23 18.77
CA LEU A 269 4.63 7.36 19.39
C LEU A 269 4.61 6.80 20.82
N ALA A 270 5.26 5.67 21.07
CA ALA A 270 5.36 5.08 22.41
C ALA A 270 6.15 5.98 23.37
N LEU A 271 7.27 6.53 22.92
CA LEU A 271 8.07 7.50 23.68
C LEU A 271 7.29 8.80 23.91
N PHE A 272 6.60 9.29 22.88
CA PHE A 272 5.74 10.47 22.98
C PHE A 272 4.66 10.28 24.05
N ASN A 273 3.94 9.15 24.00
CA ASN A 273 2.92 8.80 24.98
C ASN A 273 3.46 8.78 26.41
N ARG A 274 4.67 8.25 26.59
CA ARG A 274 5.29 8.15 27.92
C ARG A 274 5.76 9.49 28.48
N TYR A 275 6.32 10.38 27.65
CA TYR A 275 7.06 11.56 28.14
C TYR A 275 6.36 12.90 27.84
N LEU A 276 5.67 13.02 26.71
CA LEU A 276 5.19 14.30 26.19
C LEU A 276 3.66 14.44 26.19
N ALA A 277 2.92 13.32 26.04
CA ALA A 277 1.46 13.35 26.05
C ALA A 277 0.84 14.00 27.32
N PRO A 278 1.38 13.80 28.55
CA PRO A 278 0.86 14.48 29.74
C PRO A 278 0.98 16.01 29.70
N HIS A 279 1.87 16.53 28.85
CA HIS A 279 2.16 17.95 28.71
C HIS A 279 1.43 18.59 27.51
N MET A 280 0.70 17.81 26.73
CA MET A 280 0.05 18.24 25.49
C MET A 280 -1.35 18.85 25.71
N GLY A 281 -1.96 18.62 26.88
CA GLY A 281 -3.29 19.15 27.20
C GLY A 281 -3.31 20.65 27.48
N ALA A 282 -4.42 21.30 27.13
CA ALA A 282 -4.76 22.62 27.65
C ALA A 282 -4.84 22.51 29.18
N ARG A 283 -3.91 23.16 29.89
CA ARG A 283 -4.16 23.51 31.29
C ARG A 283 -5.38 24.44 31.27
N ASP A 284 -6.38 24.07 32.06
CA ASP A 284 -7.66 24.77 32.28
C ASP A 284 -8.73 24.53 31.20
N ILE A 285 -9.45 23.41 31.32
CA ILE A 285 -10.92 23.47 31.12
C ILE A 285 -11.42 24.09 32.43
N PRO A 286 -11.95 25.33 32.45
CA PRO A 286 -12.64 25.82 33.63
C PRO A 286 -13.72 24.79 33.94
N GLY A 287 -13.57 24.13 35.09
CA GLY A 287 -14.60 23.25 35.61
C GLY A 287 -15.92 23.99 35.61
N GLU A 288 -16.99 23.26 35.29
CA GLU A 288 -18.39 23.57 35.56
C GLU A 288 -18.56 24.89 36.31
N ALA A 289 -19.06 25.92 35.62
CA ALA A 289 -19.64 27.04 36.31
C ALA A 289 -20.66 26.47 37.30
N SER A 290 -20.32 26.54 38.59
CA SER A 290 -21.27 26.36 39.67
C SER A 290 -22.36 27.40 39.45
N TYR A 291 -23.50 26.95 38.93
CA TYR A 291 -24.73 27.71 39.07
C TYR A 291 -25.15 27.56 40.53
N ASP A 292 -24.77 28.53 41.35
CA ASP A 292 -25.46 28.84 42.61
C ASP A 292 -26.89 29.34 42.33
#